data_AF-A0ABD0PSW2-F1
#
_entry.id   AF-A0ABD0PSW2-F1
#
_cell.length_a   1.000
_cell.length_b   1.000
_cell.length_c   1.000
_cell.angle_alpha   90.00
_cell.angle_beta   90.00
_cell.angle_gamma   90.00
#
_symmetry.space_group_name_H-M   'P 1'
#
loop_
_entity.id
_entity.type
_entity.pdbx_description
1 polymer ?
#
loop_
_entity_poly.entity_id
_entity_poly.type
_entity_poly.pdbx_seq_one_letter_code
_entity_poly.pdbx_strand_id
1 'polypeptide(L)'
;VLHEQLEIPGINLKLCHLSSRTSGYRSLLKITMTQAVVPLSLVKVHLMVAVEGHLFQKWFHASPNLAYTFIWDKTDAYGQRVYGLSDAV
;
A
#
# COMPACT_ATOMS: atom_id res chain seq x y z
N VAL A 1 1.79 -6.35 13.27
CA VAL A 1 3.19 -6.72 13.00
C VAL A 1 3.60 -7.73 14.05
N LEU A 2 4.23 -8.84 13.66
CA LEU A 2 4.76 -9.85 14.58
C LEU A 2 6.24 -9.57 14.86
N HIS A 3 6.65 -9.71 16.12
CA HIS A 3 8.02 -9.54 16.58
C HIS A 3 8.42 -10.75 17.43
N GLU A 4 9.40 -11.52 16.98
CA GLU A 4 9.94 -12.68 17.67
C GLU A 4 11.43 -12.51 17.94
N GLN A 5 11.88 -13.03 19.08
CA GLN A 5 13.27 -12.95 19.49
C GLN A 5 13.73 -14.31 20.02
N LEU A 6 14.93 -14.72 19.61
CA LEU A 6 15.59 -15.92 20.10
C LEU A 6 16.96 -15.55 20.63
N GLU A 7 17.23 -15.86 21.90
CA GLU A 7 18.54 -15.64 22.51
C GLU A 7 19.54 -16.68 22.01
N ILE A 8 20.77 -16.26 21.74
CA ILE A 8 21.84 -17.17 21.31
C ILE A 8 22.67 -17.52 22.56
N PRO A 9 22.70 -18.79 22.99
CA PRO A 9 23.47 -19.19 24.17
C PRO A 9 24.96 -18.83 24.03
N GLY A 10 25.56 -18.33 25.11
CA GLY A 10 27.00 -18.03 25.17
C GLY A 10 27.41 -16.65 24.65
N ILE A 11 26.49 -15.85 24.08
CA ILE A 11 26.75 -14.47 23.66
C ILE A 11 25.58 -13.55 24.05
N ASN A 12 25.84 -12.25 24.24
CA ASN A 12 24.78 -11.27 24.52
C ASN A 12 24.16 -10.73 23.23
N LEU A 13 23.76 -11.63 22.32
CA LEU A 13 23.08 -11.31 21.05
C LEU A 13 21.77 -12.09 20.93
N LYS A 14 20.83 -11.51 20.19
CA LYS A 14 19.52 -12.09 19.91
C LYS A 14 19.24 -12.10 18.41
N LEU A 15 18.66 -13.18 17.92
CA LEU A 15 18.08 -13.23 16.58
C LEU A 15 16.68 -12.60 16.63
N CYS A 16 16.47 -11.53 15.89
CA CYS A 16 15.21 -10.80 15.88
C CYS A 16 14.49 -10.94 14.54
N HIS A 17 13.30 -11.53 14.55
CA HIS A 17 12.42 -11.62 13.40
C HIS A 17 11.29 -10.58 13.52
N LEU A 18 11.08 -9.81 12.45
CA LEU A 18 10.02 -8.80 12.36
C LEU A 18 9.25 -8.99 11.05
N SER A 19 7.95 -9.25 11.15
CA SER A 19 7.13 -9.58 9.97
C SER A 19 7.05 -8.43 8.95
N SER A 20 7.21 -7.18 9.41
CA SER A 20 7.19 -5.99 8.55
C SER A 20 8.36 -5.93 7.56
N ARG A 21 9.45 -6.66 7.83
CA ARG A 21 10.64 -6.73 6.97
C ARG A 21 10.52 -7.75 5.84
N THR A 22 9.38 -8.44 5.73
CA THR A 22 9.14 -9.46 4.69
C THR A 22 8.50 -8.86 3.43
N SER A 23 8.61 -9.56 2.29
CA SER A 23 7.92 -9.18 1.04
C SER A 23 6.39 -9.30 1.16
N GLY A 24 5.88 -10.17 2.04
CA GLY A 24 4.45 -10.33 2.29
C GLY A 24 3.81 -9.12 2.96
N TYR A 25 4.59 -8.26 3.63
CA TYR A 25 4.09 -7.05 4.28
C TYR A 25 3.99 -5.89 3.29
N ARG A 26 2.82 -5.73 2.66
CA ARG A 26 2.56 -4.75 1.59
C ARG A 26 2.23 -3.35 2.12
N SER A 27 2.48 -2.33 1.29
CA SER A 27 2.06 -0.95 1.55
C SER A 27 0.62 -0.76 1.07
N LEU A 28 -0.21 -0.12 1.88
CA LEU A 28 -1.64 0.09 1.62
C LEU A 28 -1.95 1.59 1.54
N LEU A 29 -2.70 1.98 0.52
CA LEU A 29 -3.21 3.35 0.37
C LEU A 29 -4.73 3.29 0.20
N LYS A 30 -5.47 3.74 1.22
CA LYS A 30 -6.92 3.82 1.17
C LYS A 30 -7.33 5.20 0.62
N ILE A 31 -7.94 5.22 -0.55
CA ILE A 31 -8.45 6.42 -1.20
C ILE A 31 -9.97 6.42 -1.10
N THR A 32 -10.54 7.44 -0.45
CA THR A 32 -12.00 7.68 -0.45
C THR A 32 -12.29 8.74 -1.50
N MET A 33 -13.03 8.38 -2.56
CA MET A 33 -13.31 9.27 -3.69
C MET A 33 -14.62 10.02 -3.56
N THR A 34 -15.62 9.45 -2.88
CA THR A 34 -16.92 10.10 -2.66
C THR A 34 -17.36 9.98 -1.22
N GLN A 35 -18.15 10.96 -0.77
CA GLN A 35 -18.82 10.95 0.53
C GLN A 35 -20.22 10.34 0.41
N ALA A 36 -21.02 10.40 1.48
CA ALA A 36 -22.38 9.87 1.49
C ALA A 36 -23.32 10.56 0.49
N VAL A 37 -23.11 11.86 0.23
CA VAL A 37 -23.87 12.62 -0.76
C VAL A 37 -23.02 12.76 -2.03
N VAL A 38 -23.57 12.29 -3.15
CA VAL A 38 -22.93 12.37 -4.47
C VAL A 38 -23.73 13.33 -5.35
N PRO A 39 -23.08 14.28 -6.05
CA PRO A 39 -23.78 15.18 -6.97
C PRO A 39 -24.51 14.39 -8.06
N LEU A 40 -25.75 14.78 -8.38
CA LEU A 40 -26.58 14.12 -9.40
C LEU A 40 -25.96 14.12 -10.80
N SER A 41 -25.07 15.08 -11.10
CA SER A 41 -24.34 15.17 -12.37
C SER A 41 -23.12 14.25 -12.44
N LEU A 42 -22.65 13.69 -11.31
CA LEU A 42 -21.50 12.82 -11.28
C LEU A 42 -21.90 11.41 -11.73
N VAL A 43 -21.32 10.94 -12.83
CA VAL A 43 -21.64 9.60 -13.38
C VAL A 43 -20.46 8.64 -13.24
N LYS A 44 -19.22 9.14 -13.32
CA LYS A 44 -17.99 8.35 -13.25
C LYS A 44 -16.94 9.03 -12.39
N VAL A 45 -16.11 8.21 -11.77
CA VAL A 45 -14.95 8.62 -10.97
C VAL A 45 -13.72 7.89 -11.52
N HIS A 46 -12.67 8.64 -11.84
CA HIS A 46 -11.40 8.10 -12.32
C HIS A 46 -10.36 8.17 -11.20
N LEU A 47 -9.71 7.05 -10.91
CA LEU A 47 -8.60 6.94 -9.97
C LEU A 47 -7.32 6.71 -10.77
N MET A 48 -6.29 7.47 -10.43
CA MET A 48 -4.91 7.24 -10.85
C MET A 48 -4.04 7.16 -9.60
N VAL A 49 -3.09 6.23 -9.56
CA VAL A 49 -2.07 6.13 -8.51
C VAL A 49 -0.74 5.86 -9.19
N ALA A 50 0.24 6.73 -8.97
CA ALA A 50 1.61 6.59 -9.47
C ALA A 50 2.59 6.36 -8.31
N VAL A 51 3.37 5.27 -8.36
CA VAL A 51 4.39 4.93 -7.34
C VAL A 51 5.57 4.27 -8.02
N GLU A 52 6.77 4.82 -7.85
CA GLU A 52 8.04 4.20 -8.31
C GLU A 52 7.98 3.70 -9.78
N GLY A 53 7.40 4.52 -10.66
CA GLY A 53 7.22 4.24 -12.08
C GLY A 53 6.01 3.38 -12.45
N HIS A 54 5.33 2.75 -11.49
CA HIS A 54 4.02 2.13 -11.74
C HIS A 54 2.94 3.19 -11.91
N LEU A 55 2.09 3.03 -12.93
CA LEU A 55 0.88 3.82 -13.11
C LEU A 55 -0.34 2.90 -13.06
N PHE A 56 -1.09 2.98 -11.96
CA PHE A 56 -2.36 2.29 -11.81
C PHE A 56 -3.51 3.22 -12.20
N GLN A 57 -4.40 2.74 -13.07
CA GLN A 57 -5.58 3.50 -13.50
C GLN A 57 -6.82 2.62 -13.40
N LYS A 58 -7.88 3.17 -12.82
CA LYS A 58 -9.17 2.48 -12.72
C LYS A 58 -10.30 3.51 -12.69
N TRP A 59 -11.43 3.17 -13.29
CA TRP A 59 -12.64 3.98 -13.20
C TRP A 59 -13.73 3.23 -12.45
N PHE A 60 -14.65 4.00 -11.87
CA PHE A 60 -15.78 3.53 -11.08
C PHE A 60 -17.04 4.29 -11.49
N HIS A 61 -18.20 3.65 -11.34
CA HIS A 61 -19.46 4.36 -11.36
C HIS A 61 -19.61 5.23 -10.12
N ALA A 62 -20.30 6.36 -10.25
CA ALA A 62 -20.61 7.23 -9.12
C ALA A 62 -21.50 6.48 -8.11
N SER A 63 -21.04 6.39 -6.86
CA SER A 63 -21.71 5.73 -5.76
C SER A 63 -21.40 6.47 -4.47
N PRO A 64 -22.32 6.56 -3.50
CA PRO A 64 -22.01 7.03 -2.16
C PRO A 64 -20.89 6.23 -1.50
N ASN A 65 -20.05 6.92 -0.71
CA ASN A 65 -18.97 6.33 0.09
C ASN A 65 -17.99 5.45 -0.73
N LEU A 66 -17.74 5.80 -1.99
CA LEU A 66 -16.83 5.08 -2.86
C LEU A 66 -15.41 5.22 -2.33
N ALA A 67 -14.78 4.08 -2.08
CA ALA A 67 -13.38 4.01 -1.67
C ALA A 67 -12.69 2.82 -2.33
N TYR A 68 -11.38 2.93 -2.52
CA TYR A 68 -10.52 1.88 -3.04
C TYR A 68 -9.25 1.79 -2.22
N THR A 69 -8.80 0.57 -1.93
CA THR A 69 -7.51 0.33 -1.28
C THR A 69 -6.53 -0.13 -2.32
N PHE A 70 -5.60 0.74 -2.68
CA PHE A 70 -4.45 0.39 -3.50
C PHE A 70 -3.42 -0.37 -2.66
N ILE A 71 -2.81 -1.39 -3.25
CA ILE A 71 -1.87 -2.29 -2.59
C ILE A 71 -0.58 -2.30 -3.40
N TRP A 72 0.51 -1.87 -2.78
CA TRP A 72 1.83 -1.85 -3.38
C TRP A 72 2.75 -2.89 -2.73
N ASP A 73 3.46 -3.65 -3.55
CA ASP A 73 4.36 -4.73 -3.15
C ASP A 73 5.79 -4.26 -2.85
N LYS A 74 6.03 -2.94 -2.87
CA LYS A 74 7.33 -2.29 -2.63
C LYS A 74 8.33 -2.57 -3.76
N THR A 75 7.82 -2.69 -4.98
CA THR A 75 8.65 -2.81 -6.19
C THR A 75 8.47 -1.63 -7.13
N ASP A 76 9.50 -1.36 -7.93
CA ASP A 76 9.44 -0.38 -9.01
C ASP A 76 8.88 -0.99 -10.30
N ALA A 77 8.70 -0.16 -11.33
CA ALA A 77 8.21 -0.58 -12.64
C ALA A 77 9.02 -1.72 -13.31
N TYR A 78 10.26 -1.96 -12.88
CA TYR A 78 11.14 -3.02 -13.38
C TYR A 78 11.09 -4.28 -12.53
N GLY A 79 10.26 -4.31 -11.48
CA GLY A 79 10.15 -5.42 -10.52
C GLY A 79 11.30 -5.46 -9.51
N GLN A 80 12.07 -4.38 -9.37
CA GLN A 80 13.13 -4.28 -8.38
C GLN A 80 12.60 -3.78 -7.04
N ARG A 81 13.18 -4.23 -5.93
CA ARG A 81 12.75 -3.83 -4.60
C ARG A 81 13.13 -2.39 -4.31
N VAL A 82 12.17 -1.61 -3.84
CA VAL A 82 12.38 -0.24 -3.37
C VAL A 82 12.56 -0.24 -1.86
N TYR A 83 13.53 0.52 -1.38
CA TYR A 83 13.94 0.59 0.01
C TYR A 83 13.65 1.97 0.60
N GLY A 84 13.28 2.01 1.88
CA GLY A 84 13.05 3.28 2.59
C GLY A 84 11.63 3.80 2.39
N LEU A 85 11.53 5.06 1.95
CA LEU A 85 10.29 5.79 1.76
C LEU A 85 10.09 6.11 0.28
N SER A 86 8.84 6.12 -0.15
CA SER A 86 8.42 6.43 -1.52
C SER A 86 7.18 7.31 -1.47
N ASP A 87 7.08 8.22 -2.44
CA ASP A 87 5.91 9.07 -2.62
C ASP A 87 4.94 8.46 -3.63
N ALA A 88 3.65 8.66 -3.38
CA ALA A 88 2.57 8.28 -4.27
C ALA A 88 1.82 9.54 -4.72
N VAL A 89 1.51 9.63 -6.02
CA VAL A 89 0.73 10.71 -6.62
C VAL A 89 -0.60 10.20 -7.16
#